data_AF-A0A101CLS0-F1
#
_entry.id   AF-A0A101CLS0-F1
#
_cell.length_a   1.000
_cell.length_b   1.000
_cell.length_c   1.000
_cell.angle_alpha   90.00
_cell.angle_beta   90.00
_cell.angle_gamma   90.00
#
_symmetry.space_group_name_H-M   'P 1'
#
loop_
_entity.id
_entity.type
_entity.pdbx_description
1 polymer ?
#
loop_
_entity_poly.entity_id
_entity_poly.type
_entity_poly.pdbx_seq_one_letter_code
_entity_poly.pdbx_strand_id
1 'polypeptide(L)' 'MLLATLLERIFLFDNNGQEIQLTDPEPKWSVEAVMNFYANSYPILTTSKVSEPKIINDKIQYRFESVMGTKG' A
#
# COMPACT_ATOMS: atom_id res chain seq x y z
N MET A 1 7.55 2.48 29.94
CA MET A 1 6.51 2.20 28.93
C MET A 1 7.02 2.79 27.62
N LEU A 2 7.45 1.98 26.65
CA LEU A 2 7.82 2.51 25.34
C LEU A 2 6.51 2.79 24.59
N LEU A 3 6.16 4.06 24.41
CA LEU A 3 5.15 4.46 23.43
C LEU A 3 5.77 4.18 22.06
N ALA A 4 5.42 3.05 21.44
CA ALA A 4 5.75 2.82 20.05
C ALA A 4 4.99 3.88 19.24
N THR A 5 5.69 4.92 18.78
CA THR A 5 5.15 5.86 17.82
C THR A 5 4.93 5.11 16.52
N LEU A 6 3.68 4.68 16.28
CA LEU A 6 3.27 4.12 15.01
C LEU A 6 3.35 5.24 13.97
N LEU A 7 4.37 5.21 13.11
CA LEU A 7 4.42 6.10 11.96
C LEU A 7 3.20 5.83 11.08
N GLU A 8 2.59 6.90 10.57
CA GLU A 8 1.44 6.80 9.68
C GLU A 8 1.83 6.00 8.43
N ARG A 9 1.04 4.98 8.10
CA ARG A 9 1.23 4.19 6.89
C ARG A 9 0.43 4.79 5.74
N ILE A 10 1.05 4.88 4.58
CA ILE A 10 0.44 5.30 3.33
C ILE A 10 0.65 4.18 2.31
N PHE A 11 -0.38 3.87 1.55
CA PHE A 11 -0.30 2.89 0.48
C PHE A 11 -0.44 3.59 -0.87
N LEU A 12 0.40 3.22 -1.82
CA LEU A 12 0.47 3.83 -3.15
C LEU A 12 0.35 2.75 -4.20
N PHE A 13 -0.37 3.00 -5.29
CA PHE A 13 -0.37 2.09 -6.44
C PHE A 13 -0.63 2.87 -7.73
N ASP A 14 -0.23 2.29 -8.86
CA ASP A 14 -0.58 2.84 -10.17
C ASP A 14 -1.91 2.26 -10.64
N ASN A 15 -2.81 3.13 -11.07
CA ASN A 15 -4.06 2.78 -11.72
C ASN A 15 -4.14 3.48 -13.07
N ASN A 16 -3.85 2.75 -14.16
CA ASN A 16 -3.89 3.27 -15.53
C ASN A 16 -3.00 4.51 -15.75
N GLY A 17 -1.80 4.54 -15.16
CA GLY A 17 -0.87 5.67 -15.26
C GLY A 17 -1.14 6.82 -14.29
N GLN A 18 -2.12 6.66 -13.40
CA GLN A 18 -2.36 7.58 -12.29
C GLN A 18 -1.92 6.94 -10.97
N GLU A 19 -1.03 7.62 -10.24
CA GLU A 19 -0.69 7.21 -8.88
C GLU A 19 -1.84 7.54 -7.92
N ILE A 20 -2.35 6.51 -7.26
CA ILE A 20 -3.42 6.61 -6.27
C ILE A 20 -2.81 6.40 -4.89
N GLN A 21 -3.20 7.29 -3.96
CA GLN A 21 -2.83 7.22 -2.57
C GLN A 21 -4.00 6.73 -1.72
N LEU A 22 -3.73 5.74 -0.88
CA LEU A 22 -4.69 5.12 0.03
C LEU A 22 -4.21 5.32 1.47
N THR A 23 -5.14 5.68 2.34
CA THR A 23 -4.90 5.81 3.78
C THR A 23 -4.86 4.44 4.44
N ASP A 24 -4.31 4.35 5.64
CA ASP A 24 -4.41 3.14 6.44
C ASP A 24 -5.79 3.04 7.12
N PRO A 25 -6.61 2.02 6.78
CA PRO A 25 -7.92 1.85 7.40
C PRO A 25 -7.82 1.36 8.85
N GLU A 26 -6.77 0.60 9.20
CA GLU A 26 -6.57 0.02 10.53
C GLU A 26 -5.07 -0.25 10.76
N PRO A 27 -4.39 0.54 11.61
CA PRO A 27 -2.96 0.39 11.89
C PRO A 27 -2.53 -0.98 12.43
N LYS A 28 -3.45 -1.74 13.04
CA LYS A 28 -3.19 -3.10 13.53
C LYS A 28 -3.17 -4.16 12.41
N TRP A 29 -3.68 -3.85 11.23
CA TRP A 29 -3.72 -4.79 10.12
C TRP A 29 -2.35 -4.96 9.48
N SER A 30 -2.10 -6.16 8.96
CA SER A 30 -0.96 -6.38 8.06
C SER A 30 -1.17 -5.59 6.77
N VAL A 31 -0.08 -5.28 6.08
CA VAL A 31 -0.14 -4.57 4.79
C VAL A 31 -0.96 -5.35 3.76
N GLU A 32 -0.86 -6.68 3.78
CA GLU A 32 -1.65 -7.57 2.93
C GLU A 32 -3.16 -7.49 3.23
N ALA A 33 -3.54 -7.38 4.51
CA ALA A 33 -4.93 -7.20 4.89
C ALA A 33 -5.47 -5.84 4.40
N VAL A 34 -4.67 -4.78 4.46
CA VAL A 34 -5.02 -3.48 3.87
C VAL A 34 -5.15 -3.56 2.35
N MET A 35 -4.24 -4.27 1.67
CA MET A 35 -4.30 -4.50 0.22
C MET A 35 -5.59 -5.24 -0.16
N ASN A 36 -5.93 -6.32 0.55
CA ASN A 36 -7.15 -7.09 0.32
C ASN A 36 -8.43 -6.29 0.62
N PHE A 37 -8.39 -5.41 1.62
CA PHE A 37 -9.50 -4.50 1.91
C PHE A 37 -9.78 -3.58 0.71
N TYR A 38 -8.73 -2.96 0.16
CA TYR A 38 -8.85 -2.07 -1.00
C TYR A 38 -9.08 -2.81 -2.32
N ALA A 39 -8.74 -4.09 -2.41
CA ALA A 39 -8.96 -4.92 -3.58
C ALA A 39 -10.45 -5.03 -3.99
N ASN A 40 -11.37 -4.85 -3.03
CA ASN A 40 -12.81 -4.78 -3.30
C ASN A 40 -13.19 -3.58 -4.19
N SER A 41 -12.44 -2.47 -4.07
CA SER A 41 -12.65 -1.24 -4.88
C SER A 41 -11.70 -1.16 -6.07
N TYR A 42 -10.50 -1.73 -5.93
CA TYR A 42 -9.45 -1.73 -6.95
C TYR A 42 -9.01 -3.17 -7.25
N PRO A 43 -9.69 -3.88 -8.18
CA PRO A 43 -9.42 -5.28 -8.46
C PRO A 43 -7.95 -5.58 -8.83
N ILE A 44 -7.21 -4.60 -9.37
CA ILE A 44 -5.77 -4.72 -9.68
C ILE A 44 -4.91 -5.06 -8.45
N LEU A 45 -5.37 -4.70 -7.24
CA LEU A 45 -4.66 -5.01 -6.00
C LEU A 45 -4.68 -6.50 -5.65
N THR A 46 -5.64 -7.27 -6.17
CA THR A 46 -5.72 -8.74 -5.93
C THR A 46 -4.51 -9.50 -6.45
N THR A 47 -3.88 -9.00 -7.52
CA THR A 47 -2.69 -9.60 -8.13
C THR A 47 -1.43 -8.79 -7.84
N SER A 48 -1.54 -7.68 -7.13
CA SER A 48 -0.40 -6.81 -6.80
C SER A 48 0.46 -7.41 -5.70
N LYS A 49 1.72 -6.99 -5.66
CA LYS A 49 2.68 -7.34 -4.60
C LYS A 49 2.99 -6.13 -3.75
N VAL A 50 3.23 -6.36 -2.46
CA VAL A 50 3.65 -5.32 -1.52
C VAL A 50 5.15 -5.09 -1.70
N SER A 51 5.54 -3.83 -1.92
CA SER A 51 6.95 -3.43 -1.94
C SER A 51 7.53 -3.37 -0.53
N GLU A 52 8.86 -3.27 -0.45
CA GLU A 52 9.53 -2.93 0.81
C GLU A 52 9.03 -1.57 1.36
N PRO A 53 8.95 -1.41 2.70
CA PRO A 53 8.56 -0.15 3.33
C PRO A 53 9.59 0.94 3.05
N LYS A 54 9.13 2.14 2.72
CA LYS A 54 9.98 3.34 2.59
C LYS A 54 9.53 4.40 3.58
N ILE A 55 10.46 4.93 4.37
CA ILE A 55 10.16 6.03 5.30
C ILE A 55 10.44 7.35 4.58
N ILE A 56 9.40 8.15 4.39
CA ILE A 56 9.47 9.45 3.72
C ILE A 56 8.58 10.42 4.49
N ASN A 57 9.14 11.56 4.91
CA ASN A 57 8.42 12.61 5.66
C ASN A 57 7.68 12.07 6.90
N ASP A 58 8.35 11.27 7.74
CA ASP A 58 7.78 10.62 8.94
C ASP A 58 6.59 9.68 8.68
N LYS A 59 6.42 9.22 7.43
CA LYS A 59 5.38 8.25 7.05
C LYS A 59 6.01 7.02 6.41
N ILE A 60 5.44 5.86 6.70
CA ILE A 60 5.84 4.60 6.07
C ILE A 60 5.00 4.43 4.81
N GLN A 61 5.65 4.47 3.65
CA GLN A 61 5.02 4.26 2.36
C GLN A 61 5.22 2.82 1.91
N TYR A 62 4.13 2.16 1.55
CA TYR A 62 4.11 0.88 0.88
C TYR A 62 3.57 1.06 -0.53
N ARG A 63 4.21 0.45 -1.52
CA ARG A 63 3.70 0.44 -2.89
C ARG A 63 3.08 -0.92 -3.19
N PHE A 64 1.89 -0.92 -3.78
CA PHE A 64 1.32 -2.10 -4.40
C PHE A 64 1.73 -2.11 -5.86
N GLU A 65 2.67 -3.01 -6.17
CA GLU A 65 3.21 -3.19 -7.51
C GLU A 65 2.35 -4.22 -8.23
N SER A 66 1.51 -3.74 -9.15
CA SER A 66 0.75 -4.65 -10.01
C SER A 66 1.69 -5.37 -10.95
N VAL A 67 1.40 -6.64 -11.24
CA VAL A 67 2.14 -7.42 -12.25
C VAL A 67 1.64 -7.09 -13.67
N MET A 68 0.90 -5.98 -13.84
CA MET A 68 0.29 -5.62 -15.11
C MET A 68 1.35 -5.07 -16.08
N GLY A 69 1.97 -6.00 -16.80
CA GLY A 69 2.64 -5.75 -18.08
C GLY A 69 4.09 -5.29 -18.00
N THR A 70 5.02 -6.24 -18.01
CA THR A 70 6.18 -6.08 -18.89
C THR A 70 5.62 -6.03 -20.31
N LYS A 71 5.35 -4.83 -20.83
CA LYS A 71 5.20 -4.64 -22.26
C LYS A 71 6.59 -4.81 -22.87
N GLY A 72 6.94 -6.05 -23.19
CA GLY A 72 8.16 -6.47 -23.86
C GLY A 72 7.82 -7.58 -24.83
#